data_AF-A0AA86PAZ2-F1
#
_entry.id   AF-A0AA86PAZ2-F1
#
_cell.length_a   1.000
_cell.length_b   1.000
_cell.length_c   1.000
_cell.angle_alpha   90.00
_cell.angle_beta   90.00
_cell.angle_gamma   90.00
#
_symmetry.space_group_name_H-M   'P 1'
#
loop_
_entity.id
_entity.type
_entity.pdbx_description
1 polymer ?
#
loop_
_entity_poly.entity_id
_entity_poly.type
_entity_poly.pdbx_seq_one_letter_code
_entity_poly.pdbx_strand_id
1 'polypeptide(L)'
;MLEMRYSTLKGQNSCSIAQGCPLSSWTWCICIDEILHELSQVFDVTAYIDDILLALKDGQDPQEALDLVQEKFRKLGLQLNRDKCKFSKDEEIDFMGITFGKEKSVEMKIAPKVQEKATELINKLKKFQEKKVPSHLIQKFVEMILIPSVNYSIFLDLDSTAEEYNQIDDQITEFCMDLFKCPNKQQMKNFLSAPKQTQGLQLTMPGKYFSDAQIVQKYPDDVTKGYKEYHDCRKAIQKKEVEDFFKSLNPNNDFNIAHHALIQRALLDDEMFDQITKIIFTNQNNQHPLKHDACYKFNLCNKNVKVSNHYITCSQMISKHMTSHDDIVNRILHLIYKKYKPKAAVTARELGLDNSNSRPDIVTELDSQHFDVTIAIDTQKAYNQKINKYKKLGYGDIIPIVVSPQLQMYPKTIEQMKKYCDMQKLYKDIAYNVIKMEVEKSRMYEEEVKNYLELQHLNIQSKLKVQPVFRKAKPKKKKPGEAQHAEKEDISAVSSKDTCQDNLNTDEISDEVRNIEDIINIHIDPEQLDPLRRDNSSECSED
;
A
#
# COMPACT_ATOMS: atom_id res chain seq x y z
N MET A 1 41.85 -17.53 -12.49
CA MET A 1 41.96 -17.01 -13.86
C MET A 1 40.58 -17.14 -14.50
N LEU A 2 39.80 -16.05 -14.54
CA LEU A 2 38.47 -16.03 -15.17
C LEU A 2 38.68 -15.86 -16.68
N GLU A 3 38.51 -16.93 -17.46
CA GLU A 3 38.54 -16.83 -18.93
C GLU A 3 37.32 -16.01 -19.41
N MET A 4 37.61 -14.90 -20.09
CA MET A 4 36.59 -14.07 -20.72
C MET A 4 35.91 -14.85 -21.84
N ARG A 5 34.61 -15.15 -21.68
CA ARG A 5 33.82 -15.76 -22.74
C ARG A 5 33.46 -14.70 -23.79
N TYR A 6 33.90 -14.94 -25.02
CA TYR A 6 33.57 -14.14 -26.19
C TYR A 6 32.10 -14.35 -26.57
N SER A 7 31.31 -13.27 -26.59
CA SER A 7 29.96 -13.25 -27.16
C SER A 7 29.99 -12.59 -28.55
N THR A 8 29.33 -13.21 -29.53
CA THR A 8 29.29 -12.79 -30.94
C THR A 8 28.21 -11.77 -31.27
N LEU A 9 27.44 -11.28 -30.28
CA LEU A 9 26.38 -10.30 -30.48
C LEU A 9 26.91 -8.86 -30.30
N LYS A 10 26.93 -8.11 -31.42
CA LYS A 10 27.15 -6.65 -31.62
C LYS A 10 27.56 -5.81 -30.39
N GLY A 11 28.79 -5.30 -30.43
CA GLY A 11 29.32 -4.28 -29.51
C GLY A 11 30.20 -4.89 -28.43
N GLN A 12 31.44 -5.20 -28.79
CA GLN A 12 32.43 -5.77 -27.87
C GLN A 12 32.78 -4.73 -26.79
N ASN A 13 32.17 -4.83 -25.61
CA ASN A 13 32.74 -4.22 -24.42
C ASN A 13 33.97 -5.04 -24.06
N SER A 14 35.15 -4.56 -24.45
CA SER A 14 36.45 -5.18 -24.11
C SER A 14 36.72 -5.21 -22.61
N CYS A 15 36.00 -4.41 -21.83
CA CYS A 15 36.05 -4.35 -20.38
C CYS A 15 34.80 -3.63 -19.84
N SER A 16 33.83 -4.36 -19.29
CA SER A 16 32.84 -3.86 -18.33
C SER A 16 31.84 -4.96 -17.97
N ILE A 17 31.20 -4.80 -16.82
CA ILE A 17 29.99 -5.55 -16.47
C ILE A 17 28.81 -4.63 -16.76
N ALA A 18 27.79 -5.15 -17.43
CA ALA A 18 26.64 -4.33 -17.83
C ALA A 18 25.88 -3.78 -16.61
N GLN A 19 25.68 -2.46 -16.57
CA GLN A 19 24.85 -1.82 -15.54
C GLN A 19 23.38 -2.26 -15.71
N GLY A 20 22.74 -2.65 -14.61
CA GLY A 20 21.37 -3.17 -14.61
C GLY A 20 21.26 -4.69 -14.81
N CYS A 21 22.39 -5.40 -15.03
CA CYS A 21 22.41 -6.85 -14.97
C CYS A 21 22.27 -7.32 -13.51
N PRO A 22 21.38 -8.26 -13.16
CA PRO A 22 21.24 -8.74 -11.79
C PRO A 22 22.53 -9.30 -11.17
N LEU A 23 23.44 -9.83 -12.00
CA LEU A 23 24.74 -10.36 -11.57
C LEU A 23 25.83 -9.29 -11.44
N SER A 24 25.60 -8.05 -11.91
CA SER A 24 26.68 -7.07 -12.00
C SER A 24 27.20 -6.64 -10.64
N SER A 25 26.30 -6.36 -9.70
CA SER A 25 26.67 -5.91 -8.36
C SER A 25 27.39 -7.00 -7.58
N TRP A 26 26.94 -8.26 -7.71
CA TRP A 26 27.59 -9.39 -7.07
C TRP A 26 29.00 -9.63 -7.63
N THR A 27 29.14 -9.57 -8.95
CA THR A 27 30.45 -9.72 -9.62
C THR A 27 31.39 -8.59 -9.23
N TRP A 28 30.90 -7.34 -9.13
CA TRP A 28 31.68 -6.22 -8.63
C TRP A 28 32.21 -6.48 -7.21
N CYS A 29 31.34 -6.90 -6.28
CA CYS A 29 31.75 -7.21 -4.91
C CYS A 29 32.84 -8.29 -4.86
N ILE A 30 32.70 -9.38 -5.64
CA ILE A 30 33.72 -10.44 -5.70
C ILE A 30 35.05 -9.90 -6.21
N CYS A 31 35.03 -9.05 -7.24
CA CYS A 31 36.24 -8.51 -7.83
C CYS A 31 37.02 -7.65 -6.82
N ILE A 32 36.34 -6.81 -6.04
CA ILE A 32 37.01 -5.87 -5.12
C ILE A 32 37.31 -6.45 -3.73
N ASP A 33 36.72 -7.59 -3.37
CA ASP A 33 36.80 -8.18 -2.02
C ASP A 33 38.25 -8.38 -1.54
N GLU A 34 39.11 -8.96 -2.39
CA GLU A 34 40.51 -9.19 -2.06
C GLU A 34 41.27 -7.87 -1.83
N ILE A 35 40.98 -6.83 -2.63
CA ILE A 35 41.57 -5.51 -2.43
C ILE A 35 41.11 -4.89 -1.12
N LEU A 36 39.81 -4.95 -0.82
CA LEU A 36 39.28 -4.42 0.43
C LEU A 36 39.88 -5.14 1.63
N HIS A 37 40.07 -6.46 1.54
CA HIS A 37 40.75 -7.23 2.56
C HIS A 37 42.21 -6.78 2.74
N GLU A 38 42.97 -6.62 1.66
CA GLU A 38 44.35 -6.11 1.72
C GLU A 38 44.43 -4.69 2.34
N LEU A 39 43.54 -3.79 1.93
CA LEU A 39 43.48 -2.43 2.47
C LEU A 39 43.12 -2.42 3.96
N SER A 40 42.23 -3.32 4.39
CA SER A 40 41.81 -3.45 5.80
C SER A 40 42.93 -3.91 6.75
N GLN A 41 44.02 -4.48 6.21
CA GLN A 41 45.22 -4.79 7.02
C GLN A 41 46.04 -3.54 7.38
N VAL A 42 45.82 -2.43 6.66
CA VAL A 42 46.60 -1.20 6.78
C VAL A 42 45.76 -0.06 7.36
N PHE A 43 44.52 0.08 6.88
CA PHE A 43 43.59 1.14 7.22
C PHE A 43 42.31 0.58 7.83
N ASP A 44 41.57 1.41 8.55
CA ASP A 44 40.16 1.10 8.81
C ASP A 44 39.36 1.46 7.55
N VAL A 45 38.71 0.47 6.95
CA VAL A 45 38.05 0.59 5.64
C VAL A 45 36.54 0.49 5.80
N THR A 46 35.82 1.44 5.23
CA THR A 46 34.36 1.34 5.01
C THR A 46 34.10 1.49 3.52
N ALA A 47 33.38 0.53 2.92
CA ALA A 47 33.08 0.56 1.50
C ALA A 47 31.58 0.35 1.25
N TYR A 48 31.04 1.09 0.30
CA TYR A 48 29.70 0.88 -0.26
C TYR A 48 29.78 0.92 -1.78
N ILE A 49 29.73 -0.27 -2.40
CA ILE A 49 29.91 -0.45 -3.85
C ILE A 49 31.29 0.09 -4.29
N ASP A 50 31.34 1.25 -4.94
CA ASP A 50 32.55 1.90 -5.46
C ASP A 50 33.00 3.09 -4.60
N ASP A 51 32.16 3.56 -3.69
CA ASP A 51 32.53 4.57 -2.70
C ASP A 51 33.28 3.91 -1.55
N ILE A 52 34.53 4.32 -1.33
CA ILE A 52 35.42 3.74 -0.30
C ILE A 52 35.95 4.88 0.58
N LEU A 53 35.71 4.75 1.88
CA LEU A 53 36.22 5.63 2.92
C LEU A 53 37.35 4.91 3.68
N LEU A 54 38.48 5.60 3.81
CA LEU A 54 39.66 5.11 4.54
C LEU A 54 39.92 6.03 5.73
N ALA A 55 39.98 5.47 6.93
CA ALA A 55 40.47 6.20 8.09
C ALA A 55 41.99 6.03 8.19
N LEU A 56 42.70 7.15 8.12
CA LEU A 56 44.15 7.19 8.26
C LEU A 56 44.54 7.35 9.73
N LYS A 57 45.57 6.62 10.15
CA LYS A 57 46.20 6.77 11.47
C LYS A 57 47.07 8.03 11.50
N ASP A 58 47.29 8.55 12.71
CA ASP A 58 48.14 9.71 12.92
C ASP A 58 49.53 9.51 12.29
N GLY A 59 49.94 10.50 11.48
CA GLY A 59 51.23 10.50 10.79
C GLY A 59 51.26 9.79 9.44
N GLN A 60 50.18 9.13 9.01
CA GLN A 60 50.08 8.61 7.64
C GLN A 60 49.83 9.76 6.64
N ASP A 61 50.55 9.73 5.51
CA ASP A 61 50.34 10.69 4.42
C ASP A 61 49.13 10.26 3.56
N PRO A 62 48.09 11.11 3.43
CA PRO A 62 46.94 10.82 2.58
C PRO A 62 47.30 10.56 1.11
N GLN A 63 48.35 11.19 0.59
CA GLN A 63 48.76 10.99 -0.80
C GLN A 63 49.39 9.61 -1.01
N GLU A 64 50.22 9.16 -0.07
CA GLU A 64 50.79 7.80 -0.10
C GLU A 64 49.68 6.74 0.03
N ALA A 65 48.66 6.98 0.86
CA ALA A 65 47.51 6.11 0.96
C ALA A 65 46.73 6.03 -0.36
N LEU A 66 46.48 7.17 -1.02
CA LEU A 66 45.81 7.21 -2.32
C LEU A 66 46.59 6.47 -3.41
N ASP A 67 47.91 6.63 -3.44
CA ASP A 67 48.77 5.95 -4.42
C ASP A 67 48.82 4.43 -4.17
N LEU A 68 48.84 3.99 -2.91
CA LEU A 68 48.69 2.58 -2.55
C LEU A 68 47.36 2.00 -3.03
N VAL A 69 46.23 2.69 -2.77
CA VAL A 69 44.91 2.27 -3.24
C VAL A 69 44.89 2.16 -4.76
N GLN A 70 45.41 3.18 -5.46
CA GLN A 70 45.51 3.17 -6.92
C GLN A 70 46.35 2.00 -7.44
N GLU A 71 47.45 1.67 -6.76
CA GLU A 71 48.28 0.52 -7.11
C GLU A 71 47.49 -0.79 -7.00
N LYS A 72 46.76 -0.98 -5.90
CA LYS A 72 45.93 -2.18 -5.68
C LYS A 72 44.84 -2.30 -6.73
N PHE A 73 44.04 -1.25 -6.96
CA PHE A 73 42.96 -1.26 -7.95
C PHE A 73 43.46 -1.46 -9.38
N ARG A 74 44.66 -0.94 -9.70
CA ARG A 74 45.28 -1.15 -11.02
C ARG A 74 45.59 -2.62 -11.30
N LYS A 75 45.82 -3.46 -10.28
CA LYS A 75 46.02 -4.92 -10.47
C LYS A 75 44.79 -5.60 -11.05
N LEU A 76 43.60 -5.04 -10.84
CA LEU A 76 42.34 -5.51 -11.43
C LEU A 76 41.97 -4.77 -12.73
N GLY A 77 42.86 -3.92 -13.24
CA GLY A 77 42.56 -3.06 -14.40
C GLY A 77 41.60 -1.91 -14.08
N LEU A 78 41.40 -1.58 -12.81
CA LEU A 78 40.54 -0.47 -12.38
C LEU A 78 41.36 0.81 -12.17
N GLN A 79 40.72 1.95 -12.38
CA GLN A 79 41.31 3.28 -12.20
C GLN A 79 40.45 4.09 -11.23
N LEU A 80 41.09 4.83 -10.32
CA LEU A 80 40.40 5.75 -9.44
C LEU A 80 40.06 7.03 -10.20
N ASN A 81 38.89 7.58 -9.93
CA ASN A 81 38.55 8.92 -10.36
C ASN A 81 39.20 9.93 -9.39
N ARG A 82 40.41 10.39 -9.71
CA ARG A 82 41.19 11.29 -8.85
C ARG A 82 40.45 12.58 -8.50
N ASP A 83 39.60 13.09 -9.37
CA ASP A 83 38.83 14.32 -9.13
C ASP A 83 37.76 14.14 -8.04
N LYS A 84 37.38 12.89 -7.74
CA LYS A 84 36.45 12.55 -6.65
C LYS A 84 37.17 12.12 -5.37
N CYS A 85 38.48 11.89 -5.41
CA CYS A 85 39.26 11.53 -4.24
C CYS A 85 39.56 12.79 -3.42
N LYS A 86 39.03 12.84 -2.20
CA LYS A 86 39.12 14.02 -1.32
C LYS A 86 39.70 13.64 0.04
N PHE A 87 40.29 14.61 0.71
CA PHE A 87 40.88 14.43 2.04
C PHE A 87 40.20 15.34 3.05
N SER A 88 39.68 14.78 4.15
CA SER A 88 38.99 15.52 5.20
C SER A 88 39.86 16.58 5.90
N LYS A 89 41.18 16.45 5.76
CA LYS A 89 42.15 17.45 6.25
C LYS A 89 42.07 18.75 5.45
N ASP A 90 41.67 18.75 4.19
CA ASP A 90 41.73 19.95 3.35
C ASP A 90 40.34 20.51 3.03
N GLU A 91 39.33 19.64 2.98
CA GLU A 91 37.95 19.99 2.70
C GLU A 91 36.96 19.09 3.45
N GLU A 92 35.68 19.42 3.37
CA GLU A 92 34.62 18.51 3.79
C GLU A 92 34.46 17.38 2.76
N ILE A 93 34.33 16.14 3.24
CA ILE A 93 34.09 14.96 2.42
C ILE A 93 32.72 14.39 2.73
N ASP A 94 32.01 13.90 1.70
CA ASP A 94 30.70 13.24 1.85
C ASP A 94 30.84 11.73 1.59
N PHE A 95 30.29 10.90 2.48
CA PHE A 95 30.17 9.47 2.28
C PHE A 95 28.76 9.01 2.66
N MET A 96 28.04 8.39 1.72
CA MET A 96 26.66 7.91 1.92
C MET A 96 25.69 8.99 2.47
N GLY A 97 25.95 10.26 2.14
CA GLY A 97 25.15 11.40 2.61
C GLY A 97 25.59 11.99 3.96
N ILE A 98 26.65 11.47 4.60
CA ILE A 98 27.24 12.00 5.84
C ILE A 98 28.49 12.81 5.52
N THR A 99 28.64 13.99 6.13
CA THR A 99 29.79 14.90 5.90
C THR A 99 30.84 14.79 7.00
N PHE A 100 32.13 14.81 6.65
CA PHE A 100 33.29 14.76 7.54
C PHE A 100 34.27 15.91 7.24
N GLY A 101 34.98 16.52 8.21
CA GLY A 101 35.87 17.68 7.95
C GLY A 101 36.71 18.22 9.12
N LYS A 102 37.49 19.28 8.86
CA LYS A 102 38.69 19.73 9.62
C LYS A 102 38.47 20.45 10.96
N GLU A 103 37.33 21.08 11.20
CA GLU A 103 37.08 21.90 12.41
C GLU A 103 35.87 21.49 13.26
N LYS A 104 35.09 20.50 12.81
CA LYS A 104 34.00 19.93 13.61
C LYS A 104 34.42 18.56 14.11
N SER A 105 34.35 18.37 15.43
CA SER A 105 34.00 17.05 15.99
C SER A 105 32.92 16.44 15.11
N VAL A 106 33.03 15.16 14.76
CA VAL A 106 32.09 14.43 13.90
C VAL A 106 30.65 14.66 14.43
N GLU A 107 29.99 15.72 14.00
CA GLU A 107 28.58 15.94 14.22
C GLU A 107 27.92 15.15 13.09
N MET A 108 27.54 13.92 13.39
CA MET A 108 26.67 13.08 12.56
C MET A 108 25.24 13.64 12.57
N LYS A 109 25.12 14.91 12.20
CA LYS A 109 23.89 15.68 12.23
C LYS A 109 23.28 15.68 10.84
N ILE A 110 22.29 14.81 10.65
CA ILE A 110 21.70 14.53 9.33
C ILE A 110 20.42 15.33 9.10
N ALA A 111 19.74 15.78 10.15
CA ALA A 111 18.49 16.54 10.08
C ALA A 111 18.52 17.72 9.06
N PRO A 112 19.58 18.54 8.96
CA PRO A 112 19.63 19.61 7.95
C PRO A 112 19.51 19.10 6.51
N LYS A 113 20.22 18.01 6.16
CA LYS A 113 20.13 17.39 4.84
C LYS A 113 18.76 16.76 4.59
N VAL A 114 18.15 16.18 5.62
CA VAL A 114 16.77 15.65 5.55
C VAL A 114 15.78 16.77 5.30
N GLN A 115 15.95 17.91 5.94
CA GLN A 115 15.11 19.10 5.75
C GLN A 115 15.25 19.67 4.33
N GLU A 116 16.46 19.74 3.79
CA GLU A 116 16.68 20.09 2.38
C GLU A 116 15.98 19.10 1.45
N LYS A 117 16.08 17.80 1.73
CA LYS A 117 15.40 16.76 0.95
C LYS A 117 13.89 16.87 1.00
N ALA A 118 13.33 17.12 2.18
CA ALA A 118 11.90 17.35 2.37
C ALA A 118 11.44 18.56 1.55
N THR A 119 12.20 19.65 1.60
CA THR A 119 11.95 20.87 0.83
C THR A 119 11.97 20.61 -0.68
N GLU A 120 12.98 19.89 -1.18
CA GLU A 120 13.11 19.52 -2.59
C GLU A 120 11.88 18.74 -3.08
N LEU A 121 11.48 17.72 -2.31
CA LEU A 121 10.35 16.85 -2.65
C LEU A 121 9.02 17.59 -2.56
N ILE A 122 8.79 18.37 -1.50
CA ILE A 122 7.58 19.21 -1.37
C ILE A 122 7.47 20.16 -2.57
N ASN A 123 8.56 20.80 -2.98
CA ASN A 123 8.56 21.68 -4.15
C ASN A 123 8.21 20.93 -5.45
N LYS A 124 8.66 19.67 -5.61
CA LYS A 124 8.24 18.83 -6.75
C LYS A 124 6.75 18.50 -6.69
N LEU A 125 6.22 18.19 -5.51
CA LEU A 125 4.79 17.90 -5.33
C LEU A 125 3.92 19.14 -5.57
N LYS A 126 4.36 20.33 -5.14
CA LYS A 126 3.69 21.60 -5.46
C LYS A 126 3.63 21.85 -6.98
N LYS A 127 4.69 21.54 -7.72
CA LYS A 127 4.66 21.58 -9.20
C LYS A 127 3.64 20.61 -9.81
N PHE A 128 3.35 19.48 -9.17
CA PHE A 128 2.27 18.60 -9.60
C PHE A 128 0.88 19.22 -9.34
N GLN A 129 0.70 19.93 -8.22
CA GLN A 129 -0.53 20.70 -7.98
C GLN A 129 -0.74 21.77 -9.07
N GLU A 130 0.32 22.51 -9.43
CA GLU A 130 0.28 23.51 -10.51
C GLU A 130 -0.09 22.90 -11.87
N LYS A 131 0.35 21.66 -12.12
CA LYS A 131 0.00 20.88 -13.31
C LYS A 131 -1.38 20.22 -13.24
N LYS A 132 -2.19 20.54 -12.22
CA LYS A 132 -3.53 19.98 -12.00
C LYS A 132 -3.54 18.46 -11.87
N VAL A 133 -2.47 17.89 -11.31
CA VAL A 133 -2.49 16.48 -10.89
C VAL A 133 -3.49 16.36 -9.73
N PRO A 134 -4.43 15.40 -9.76
CA PRO A 134 -5.41 15.22 -8.71
C PRO A 134 -4.78 15.14 -7.31
N SER A 135 -5.37 15.84 -6.35
CA SER A 135 -4.87 16.01 -4.99
C SER A 135 -4.71 14.67 -4.26
N HIS A 136 -5.58 13.70 -4.54
CA HIS A 136 -5.45 12.34 -3.98
C HIS A 136 -4.18 11.62 -4.46
N LEU A 137 -3.72 11.83 -5.70
CA LEU A 137 -2.47 11.23 -6.18
C LEU A 137 -1.27 11.87 -5.50
N ILE A 138 -1.32 13.19 -5.32
CA ILE A 138 -0.28 13.94 -4.61
C ILE A 138 -0.20 13.48 -3.15
N GLN A 139 -1.35 13.25 -2.53
CA GLN A 139 -1.47 12.63 -1.21
C GLN A 139 -0.79 11.25 -1.17
N LYS A 140 -0.96 10.41 -2.19
CA LYS A 140 -0.24 9.12 -2.27
C LYS A 140 1.27 9.28 -2.46
N PHE A 141 1.73 10.28 -3.21
CA PHE A 141 3.16 10.57 -3.30
C PHE A 141 3.75 11.04 -1.96
N VAL A 142 2.96 11.71 -1.10
CA VAL A 142 3.38 11.97 0.27
C VAL A 142 3.63 10.66 1.01
N GLU A 143 2.67 9.72 0.98
CA GLU A 143 2.80 8.42 1.65
C GLU A 143 3.96 7.57 1.12
N MET A 144 4.14 7.54 -0.21
CA MET A 144 5.02 6.57 -0.87
C MET A 144 6.42 7.10 -1.19
N ILE A 145 6.60 8.42 -1.29
CA ILE A 145 7.87 9.02 -1.72
C ILE A 145 8.39 9.97 -0.65
N LEU A 146 7.60 10.97 -0.23
CA LEU A 146 8.07 12.00 0.69
C LEU A 146 8.48 11.38 2.04
N ILE A 147 7.53 10.72 2.71
CA ILE A 147 7.76 10.15 4.06
C ILE A 147 8.91 9.13 4.06
N PRO A 148 8.98 8.13 3.14
CA PRO A 148 10.10 7.19 3.13
C PRO A 148 11.45 7.86 2.87
N SER A 149 11.51 8.86 1.99
CA SER A 149 12.76 9.55 1.65
C SER A 149 13.35 10.31 2.83
N VAL A 150 12.49 10.94 3.66
CA VAL A 150 12.96 11.71 4.83
C VAL A 150 13.21 10.84 6.06
N ASN A 151 12.68 9.62 6.09
CA ASN A 151 12.92 8.67 7.17
C ASN A 151 14.15 7.78 6.96
N TYR A 152 14.65 7.65 5.73
CA TYR A 152 15.70 6.69 5.38
C TYR A 152 16.98 6.84 6.22
N SER A 153 17.44 8.08 6.42
CA SER A 153 18.73 8.37 7.05
C SER A 153 18.67 8.55 8.57
N ILE A 154 17.48 8.45 9.17
CA ILE A 154 17.25 8.77 10.60
C ILE A 154 18.08 7.90 11.56
N PHE A 155 18.33 6.62 11.23
CA PHE A 155 19.12 5.73 12.09
C PHE A 155 20.60 6.12 12.20
N LEU A 156 21.11 6.84 11.20
CA LEU A 156 22.51 7.26 11.13
C LEU A 156 22.73 8.61 11.85
N ASP A 157 21.66 9.25 12.30
CA ASP A 157 21.70 10.58 12.90
C ASP A 157 21.89 10.46 14.41
N LEU A 158 23.11 10.70 14.89
CA LEU A 158 23.47 10.58 16.30
C LEU A 158 23.35 11.91 17.06
N ASP A 159 23.51 13.03 16.35
CA ASP A 159 23.72 14.34 16.98
C ASP A 159 22.56 15.32 16.78
N SER A 160 21.59 15.01 15.92
CA SER A 160 20.40 15.85 15.81
C SER A 160 19.48 15.70 17.02
N THR A 161 18.63 16.70 17.21
CA THR A 161 17.63 16.72 18.28
C THR A 161 16.25 16.34 17.75
N ALA A 162 15.38 15.87 18.66
CA ALA A 162 13.97 15.63 18.31
C ALA A 162 13.27 16.90 17.79
N GLU A 163 13.68 18.08 18.25
CA GLU A 163 13.10 19.35 17.82
C GLU A 163 13.40 19.65 16.34
N GLU A 164 14.59 19.29 15.86
CA GLU A 164 14.94 19.47 14.44
C GLU A 164 14.11 18.57 13.53
N TYR A 165 13.84 17.33 13.97
CA TYR A 165 12.91 16.46 13.25
C TYR A 165 11.45 16.91 13.38
N ASN A 166 11.06 17.55 14.49
CA ASN A 166 9.75 18.17 14.62
C ASN A 166 9.55 19.35 13.65
N GLN A 167 10.62 20.06 13.29
CA GLN A 167 10.55 21.10 12.25
C GLN A 167 10.27 20.51 10.87
N ILE A 168 10.82 19.32 10.57
CA ILE A 168 10.51 18.58 9.34
C ILE A 168 9.05 18.11 9.36
N ASP A 169 8.56 17.58 10.50
CA ASP A 169 7.15 17.22 10.67
C ASP A 169 6.24 18.42 10.39
N ASP A 170 6.61 19.60 10.90
CA ASP A 170 5.86 20.83 10.75
C ASP A 170 5.83 21.30 9.29
N GLN A 171 6.95 21.21 8.57
CA GLN A 171 7.02 21.52 7.14
C GLN A 171 6.12 20.60 6.30
N ILE A 172 6.14 19.29 6.59
CA ILE A 172 5.28 18.31 5.92
C ILE A 172 3.81 18.57 6.29
N THR A 173 3.54 18.90 7.55
CA THR A 173 2.19 19.22 8.04
C THR A 173 1.64 20.43 7.33
N GLU A 174 2.41 21.50 7.15
CA GLU A 174 2.01 22.72 6.44
C GLU A 174 1.70 22.44 4.97
N PHE A 175 2.54 21.65 4.29
CA PHE A 175 2.23 21.21 2.93
C PHE A 175 0.92 20.41 2.85
N CYS A 176 0.70 19.49 3.80
CA CYS A 176 -0.54 18.73 3.87
C CYS A 176 -1.75 19.60 4.24
N MET A 177 -1.59 20.65 5.07
CA MET A 177 -2.67 21.61 5.36
C MET A 177 -3.18 22.26 4.08
N ASP A 178 -2.27 22.67 3.19
CA ASP A 178 -2.63 23.25 1.89
C ASP A 178 -3.33 22.21 1.01
N LEU A 179 -2.76 21.00 0.90
CA LEU A 179 -3.30 19.92 0.09
C LEU A 179 -4.73 19.51 0.52
N PHE A 180 -4.96 19.41 1.82
CA PHE A 180 -6.23 19.01 2.41
C PHE A 180 -7.11 20.22 2.79
N LYS A 181 -6.72 21.46 2.49
CA LYS A 181 -7.47 22.67 2.87
C LYS A 181 -7.87 22.69 4.35
N CYS A 182 -7.01 22.15 5.21
CA CYS A 182 -7.24 22.04 6.65
C CYS A 182 -6.64 23.26 7.35
N PRO A 183 -7.43 24.11 8.02
CA PRO A 183 -6.91 25.35 8.61
C PRO A 183 -6.19 25.15 9.95
N ASN A 184 -6.28 23.97 10.56
CA ASN A 184 -5.73 23.70 11.89
C ASN A 184 -4.51 22.76 11.83
N LYS A 185 -3.32 23.29 12.14
CA LYS A 185 -2.04 22.56 12.14
C LYS A 185 -2.04 21.36 13.08
N GLN A 186 -2.57 21.51 14.30
CA GLN A 186 -2.61 20.42 15.27
C GLN A 186 -3.55 19.30 14.81
N GLN A 187 -4.70 19.66 14.24
CA GLN A 187 -5.65 18.70 13.68
C GLN A 187 -5.03 17.92 12.51
N MET A 188 -4.31 18.61 11.62
CA MET A 188 -3.56 17.97 10.54
C MET A 188 -2.45 17.05 11.05
N LYS A 189 -1.63 17.52 12.01
CA LYS A 189 -0.55 16.70 12.61
C LYS A 189 -1.08 15.42 13.25
N ASN A 190 -2.20 15.54 13.97
CA ASN A 190 -2.91 14.40 14.54
C ASN A 190 -3.44 13.46 13.45
N PHE A 191 -4.06 14.01 12.40
CA PHE A 191 -4.59 13.22 11.29
C PHE A 191 -3.50 12.46 10.52
N LEU A 192 -2.36 13.09 10.23
CA LEU A 192 -1.24 12.47 9.52
C LEU A 192 -0.70 11.27 10.31
N SER A 193 -0.50 11.44 11.62
CA SER A 193 0.15 10.44 12.47
C SER A 193 -0.80 9.37 13.00
N ALA A 194 -2.10 9.68 13.14
CA ALA A 194 -3.06 8.78 13.76
C ALA A 194 -3.24 7.49 12.95
N PRO A 195 -3.46 6.33 13.62
CA PRO A 195 -3.74 5.07 12.96
C PRO A 195 -4.89 5.17 11.95
N LYS A 196 -4.81 4.41 10.85
CA LYS A 196 -5.90 4.28 9.86
C LYS A 196 -7.20 3.83 10.53
N GLN A 197 -7.07 3.04 11.58
CA GLN A 197 -8.13 2.52 12.43
C GLN A 197 -8.87 3.58 13.23
N THR A 198 -8.19 4.66 13.62
CA THR A 198 -8.76 5.83 14.31
C THR A 198 -8.93 6.99 13.33
N GLN A 199 -9.05 6.65 12.05
CA GLN A 199 -9.36 7.58 10.99
C GLN A 199 -8.26 8.62 10.67
N GLY A 200 -6.99 8.25 10.87
CA GLY A 200 -5.82 9.01 10.39
C GLY A 200 -5.14 8.37 9.17
N LEU A 201 -3.99 8.89 8.75
CA LEU A 201 -3.22 8.36 7.62
C LEU A 201 -2.15 7.34 8.03
N GLN A 202 -1.83 7.25 9.32
CA GLN A 202 -0.80 6.37 9.88
C GLN A 202 0.57 6.60 9.24
N LEU A 203 0.90 7.86 8.97
CA LEU A 203 2.23 8.23 8.52
C LEU A 203 3.19 8.13 9.69
N THR A 204 4.31 7.44 9.45
CA THR A 204 5.41 7.42 10.40
C THR A 204 6.18 8.73 10.24
N MET A 205 5.71 9.79 10.90
CA MET A 205 6.29 11.12 10.78
C MET A 205 7.76 11.14 11.28
N PRO A 206 8.66 11.91 10.64
CA PRO A 206 10.08 12.00 10.98
C PRO A 206 10.39 12.20 12.47
N GLY A 207 9.73 13.14 13.16
CA GLY A 207 9.95 13.40 14.59
C GLY A 207 9.67 12.19 15.47
N LYS A 208 8.54 11.50 15.21
CA LYS A 208 8.19 10.27 15.90
C LYS A 208 9.15 9.12 15.55
N TYR A 209 9.55 9.02 14.29
CA TYR A 209 10.45 7.98 13.83
C TYR A 209 11.84 8.12 14.44
N PHE A 210 12.38 9.35 14.48
CA PHE A 210 13.63 9.68 15.14
C PHE A 210 13.60 9.29 16.62
N SER A 211 12.54 9.68 17.34
CA SER A 211 12.35 9.30 18.74
C SER A 211 12.34 7.78 18.96
N ASP A 212 11.75 7.02 18.02
CA ASP A 212 11.75 5.56 18.09
C ASP A 212 13.12 4.96 17.73
N ALA A 213 13.82 5.55 16.75
CA ALA A 213 15.15 5.13 16.33
C ALA A 213 16.20 5.32 17.43
N GLN A 214 16.05 6.36 18.27
CA GLN A 214 16.92 6.57 19.43
C GLN A 214 16.89 5.40 20.43
N ILE A 215 15.84 4.57 20.45
CA ILE A 215 15.81 3.33 21.27
C ILE A 215 16.92 2.38 20.83
N VAL A 216 17.16 2.25 19.53
CA VAL A 216 18.22 1.40 18.98
C VAL A 216 19.59 1.97 19.36
N GLN A 217 19.72 3.29 19.30
CA GLN A 217 20.96 4.00 19.63
C GLN A 217 21.35 3.92 21.12
N LYS A 218 20.45 3.52 22.02
CA LYS A 218 20.79 3.21 23.43
C LYS A 218 21.76 2.03 23.58
N TYR A 219 21.90 1.21 22.54
CA TYR A 219 22.74 0.02 22.55
C TYR A 219 23.77 0.08 21.41
N PRO A 220 24.73 1.03 21.46
CA PRO A 220 25.71 1.21 20.39
C PRO A 220 26.57 -0.04 20.16
N ASP A 221 26.86 -0.79 21.23
CA ASP A 221 27.69 -2.00 21.18
C ASP A 221 26.90 -3.29 20.90
N ASP A 222 25.56 -3.24 20.95
CA ASP A 222 24.67 -4.38 20.71
C ASP A 222 23.40 -3.93 19.96
N VAL A 223 23.63 -3.60 18.70
CA VAL A 223 22.59 -3.17 17.76
C VAL A 223 21.45 -4.20 17.68
N THR A 224 21.74 -5.50 17.84
CA THR A 224 20.72 -6.57 17.83
C THR A 224 19.74 -6.43 18.99
N LYS A 225 20.24 -6.11 20.18
CA LYS A 225 19.40 -5.82 21.35
C LYS A 225 18.57 -4.56 21.15
N GLY A 226 19.16 -3.50 20.60
CA GLY A 226 18.45 -2.27 20.24
C GLY A 226 17.31 -2.51 19.25
N TYR A 227 17.57 -3.27 18.18
CA TYR A 227 16.54 -3.67 17.22
C TYR A 227 15.43 -4.51 17.85
N LYS A 228 15.77 -5.44 18.74
CA LYS A 228 14.78 -6.26 19.43
C LYS A 228 13.85 -5.40 20.29
N GLU A 229 14.41 -4.46 21.07
CA GLU A 229 13.62 -3.55 21.90
C GLU A 229 12.73 -2.64 21.05
N TYR A 230 13.27 -2.06 19.97
CA TYR A 230 12.48 -1.30 19.00
C TYR A 230 11.30 -2.11 18.45
N HIS A 231 11.54 -3.36 18.04
CA HIS A 231 10.49 -4.23 17.50
C HIS A 231 9.45 -4.62 18.55
N ASP A 232 9.86 -4.86 19.79
CA ASP A 232 8.94 -5.18 20.89
C ASP A 232 8.06 -3.96 21.24
N CYS A 233 8.64 -2.75 21.29
CA CYS A 233 7.90 -1.50 21.41
C CYS A 233 6.89 -1.32 20.26
N ARG A 234 7.31 -1.54 19.01
CA ARG A 234 6.42 -1.44 17.84
C ARG A 234 5.30 -2.47 17.86
N LYS A 235 5.56 -3.71 18.26
CA LYS A 235 4.52 -4.75 18.42
C LYS A 235 3.51 -4.38 19.49
N ALA A 236 3.95 -3.83 20.61
CA ALA A 236 3.06 -3.37 21.68
C ALA A 236 2.16 -2.22 21.21
N ILE A 237 2.72 -1.26 20.47
CA ILE A 237 1.97 -0.17 19.84
C ILE A 237 0.93 -0.73 18.86
N GLN A 238 1.34 -1.61 17.93
CA GLN A 238 0.42 -2.23 16.96
C GLN A 238 -0.71 -3.01 17.65
N LYS A 239 -0.40 -3.76 18.72
CA LYS A 239 -1.42 -4.47 19.50
C LYS A 239 -2.44 -3.50 20.10
N LYS A 240 -1.98 -2.39 20.67
CA LYS A 240 -2.85 -1.34 21.22
C LYS A 240 -3.68 -0.66 20.13
N GLU A 241 -3.08 -0.35 18.98
CA GLU A 241 -3.78 0.22 17.82
C GLU A 241 -4.91 -0.70 17.33
N VAL A 242 -4.67 -2.02 17.30
CA VAL A 242 -5.67 -3.03 16.95
C VAL A 242 -6.77 -3.13 18.01
N GLU A 243 -6.43 -3.07 19.30
CA GLU A 243 -7.43 -3.07 20.37
C GLU A 243 -8.32 -1.81 20.33
N ASP A 244 -7.72 -0.65 20.08
CA ASP A 244 -8.43 0.62 19.97
C ASP A 244 -9.27 0.69 18.67
N PHE A 245 -8.84 0.04 17.59
CA PHE A 245 -9.65 -0.18 16.38
C PHE A 245 -10.95 -0.93 16.65
N PHE A 246 -10.88 -2.07 17.35
CA PHE A 246 -12.08 -2.84 17.65
C PHE A 246 -13.05 -2.07 18.54
N LYS A 247 -12.56 -1.12 19.34
CA LYS A 247 -13.39 -0.20 20.12
C LYS A 247 -13.95 0.96 19.28
N SER A 248 -13.24 1.40 18.24
CA SER A 248 -13.64 2.52 17.37
C SER A 248 -14.60 2.13 16.23
N LEU A 249 -14.76 0.83 15.95
CA LEU A 249 -15.74 0.27 15.01
C LEU A 249 -17.18 0.52 15.50
N ASN A 250 -17.65 1.76 15.41
CA ASN A 250 -19.06 2.08 15.41
C ASN A 250 -19.55 2.08 13.95
N PRO A 251 -20.35 1.08 13.52
CA PRO A 251 -20.76 0.89 12.13
C PRO A 251 -21.66 2.01 11.55
N ASN A 252 -22.06 3.00 12.34
CA ASN A 252 -22.99 4.06 11.95
C ASN A 252 -22.33 5.43 11.69
N ASN A 253 -21.01 5.50 11.48
CA ASN A 253 -20.30 6.77 11.31
C ASN A 253 -19.91 7.01 9.83
N ASP A 254 -20.48 8.04 9.21
CA ASP A 254 -20.18 8.55 7.86
C ASP A 254 -18.69 8.79 7.60
N PHE A 255 -17.99 9.12 8.68
CA PHE A 255 -16.55 9.30 8.68
C PHE A 255 -15.82 8.07 8.16
N ASN A 256 -16.32 6.87 8.44
CA ASN A 256 -15.69 5.62 8.03
C ASN A 256 -15.70 5.43 6.50
N ILE A 257 -16.74 5.88 5.79
CA ILE A 257 -16.76 5.79 4.32
C ILE A 257 -15.78 6.81 3.73
N ALA A 258 -15.87 8.07 4.13
CA ALA A 258 -15.02 9.14 3.59
C ALA A 258 -13.53 8.85 3.84
N HIS A 259 -13.20 8.40 5.05
CA HIS A 259 -11.83 8.01 5.41
C HIS A 259 -11.37 6.75 4.67
N HIS A 260 -12.23 5.75 4.53
CA HIS A 260 -11.91 4.54 3.78
C HIS A 260 -11.75 4.84 2.28
N ALA A 261 -12.50 5.76 1.69
CA ALA A 261 -12.30 6.21 0.31
C ALA A 261 -10.97 6.95 0.10
N LEU A 262 -10.48 7.66 1.12
CA LEU A 262 -9.16 8.30 1.09
C LEU A 262 -8.01 7.29 1.22
N ILE A 263 -8.20 6.23 2.00
CA ILE A 263 -7.20 5.18 2.20
C ILE A 263 -7.18 4.18 1.06
N GLN A 264 -8.35 3.66 0.70
CA GLN A 264 -8.52 2.77 -0.45
C GLN A 264 -8.15 3.57 -1.69
N ARG A 265 -7.49 2.91 -2.64
CA ARG A 265 -6.92 3.52 -3.84
C ARG A 265 -7.98 3.93 -4.87
N ALA A 266 -9.15 4.39 -4.43
CA ALA A 266 -10.14 4.98 -5.30
C ALA A 266 -9.52 6.21 -5.97
N LEU A 267 -9.68 6.32 -7.28
CA LEU A 267 -9.29 7.51 -8.01
C LEU A 267 -10.32 8.59 -7.69
N LEU A 268 -9.89 9.63 -6.96
CA LEU A 268 -10.77 10.72 -6.55
C LEU A 268 -10.47 11.95 -7.42
N ASP A 269 -11.47 12.53 -8.06
CA ASP A 269 -11.27 13.88 -8.58
C ASP A 269 -11.07 14.89 -7.43
N ASP A 270 -10.62 16.10 -7.75
CA ASP A 270 -10.36 17.13 -6.75
C ASP A 270 -11.62 17.58 -5.99
N GLU A 271 -12.80 17.48 -6.62
CA GLU A 271 -14.06 17.84 -5.97
C GLU A 271 -14.44 16.80 -4.91
N MET A 272 -14.39 15.51 -5.24
CA MET A 272 -14.61 14.41 -4.31
C MET A 272 -13.59 14.43 -3.19
N PHE A 273 -12.32 14.67 -3.51
CA PHE A 273 -11.25 14.78 -2.52
C PHE A 273 -11.51 15.94 -1.54
N ASP A 274 -11.89 17.12 -2.05
CA ASP A 274 -12.27 18.27 -1.22
C ASP A 274 -13.46 17.96 -0.30
N GLN A 275 -14.48 17.28 -0.82
CA GLN A 275 -15.68 16.93 -0.06
C GLN A 275 -15.36 15.93 1.06
N ILE A 276 -14.61 14.87 0.74
CA ILE A 276 -14.12 13.89 1.73
C ILE A 276 -13.33 14.60 2.81
N THR A 277 -12.46 15.51 2.40
CA THR A 277 -11.59 16.23 3.32
C THR A 277 -12.38 17.15 4.25
N LYS A 278 -13.40 17.86 3.73
CA LYS A 278 -14.34 18.62 4.55
C LYS A 278 -15.06 17.72 5.55
N ILE A 279 -15.54 16.55 5.14
CA ILE A 279 -16.21 15.60 6.04
C ILE A 279 -15.26 15.19 7.18
N ILE A 280 -14.02 14.82 6.86
CA ILE A 280 -13.00 14.42 7.83
C ILE A 280 -12.72 15.53 8.84
N PHE A 281 -12.52 16.78 8.41
CA PHE A 281 -12.13 17.85 9.32
C PHE A 281 -13.30 18.59 9.99
N THR A 282 -14.52 18.53 9.43
CA THR A 282 -15.72 19.15 10.04
C THR A 282 -16.34 18.25 11.12
N ASN A 283 -16.30 16.92 10.94
CA ASN A 283 -16.89 15.99 11.91
C ASN A 283 -16.01 15.71 13.13
N GLN A 284 -14.70 15.96 13.08
CA GLN A 284 -13.83 15.80 14.26
C GLN A 284 -14.17 16.78 15.41
N ASN A 285 -14.81 17.93 15.10
CA ASN A 285 -15.23 18.91 16.12
C ASN A 285 -16.64 18.68 16.65
N ASN A 286 -17.46 17.85 15.99
CA ASN A 286 -18.82 17.55 16.39
C ASN A 286 -18.94 16.05 16.68
N GLN A 287 -18.92 15.67 17.96
CA GLN A 287 -19.30 14.32 18.43
C GLN A 287 -20.79 13.98 18.18
N HIS A 288 -21.46 14.68 17.29
CA HIS A 288 -22.81 14.35 16.87
C HIS A 288 -22.73 13.58 15.55
N PRO A 289 -23.03 12.27 15.54
CA PRO A 289 -23.30 11.60 14.27
C PRO A 289 -24.40 12.42 13.58
N LEU A 290 -24.17 12.79 12.31
CA LEU A 290 -25.24 13.32 11.48
C LEU A 290 -26.41 12.34 11.61
N LYS A 291 -27.49 12.76 12.27
CA LYS A 291 -28.70 11.95 12.37
C LYS A 291 -29.21 11.77 10.94
N HIS A 292 -29.00 10.58 10.39
CA HIS A 292 -29.53 10.19 9.09
C HIS A 292 -31.02 9.94 9.20
N ASP A 293 -31.81 11.00 8.99
CA ASP A 293 -33.19 10.82 8.57
C ASP A 293 -33.30 10.61 7.06
N ALA A 294 -32.24 10.94 6.30
CA ALA A 294 -32.17 10.74 4.85
C ALA A 294 -31.76 9.29 4.54
N CYS A 295 -32.70 8.52 3.99
CA CYS A 295 -32.37 7.27 3.33
C CYS A 295 -31.84 7.57 1.93
N TYR A 296 -30.85 6.81 1.47
CA TYR A 296 -30.44 6.85 0.08
C TYR A 296 -30.67 5.53 -0.63
N LYS A 297 -30.85 5.57 -1.94
CA LYS A 297 -31.12 4.38 -2.73
C LYS A 297 -29.80 3.72 -3.10
N PHE A 298 -29.53 2.53 -2.56
CA PHE A 298 -28.34 1.77 -2.92
C PHE A 298 -28.45 1.29 -4.38
N ASN A 299 -27.50 1.65 -5.25
CA ASN A 299 -27.61 1.40 -6.69
C ASN A 299 -27.81 -0.08 -7.03
N LEU A 300 -27.17 -0.98 -6.29
CA LEU A 300 -27.24 -2.40 -6.57
C LEU A 300 -28.66 -2.95 -6.32
N CYS A 301 -29.12 -2.85 -5.08
CA CYS A 301 -30.37 -3.48 -4.66
C CYS A 301 -31.59 -2.57 -4.74
N ASN A 302 -31.39 -1.31 -5.15
CA ASN A 302 -32.41 -0.27 -5.21
C ASN A 302 -33.15 -0.01 -3.87
N LYS A 303 -32.61 -0.47 -2.74
CA LYS A 303 -33.22 -0.26 -1.41
C LYS A 303 -32.80 1.09 -0.84
N ASN A 304 -33.75 1.72 -0.17
CA ASN A 304 -33.50 2.88 0.67
C ASN A 304 -32.76 2.43 1.94
N VAL A 305 -31.53 2.90 2.11
CA VAL A 305 -30.65 2.53 3.21
C VAL A 305 -30.30 3.75 4.04
N LYS A 306 -30.33 3.53 5.36
CA LYS A 306 -29.96 4.52 6.37
C LYS A 306 -28.54 4.36 6.89
N VAL A 307 -27.88 3.24 6.54
CA VAL A 307 -26.62 2.81 7.13
C VAL A 307 -25.59 2.57 6.04
N SER A 308 -24.42 3.19 6.22
CA SER A 308 -23.23 3.10 5.37
C SER A 308 -22.74 1.67 5.10
N ASN A 309 -23.06 0.72 5.98
CA ASN A 309 -22.62 -0.68 5.84
C ASN A 309 -23.59 -1.56 5.05
N HIS A 310 -24.55 -0.96 4.33
CA HIS A 310 -25.42 -1.75 3.48
C HIS A 310 -24.62 -2.51 2.42
N TYR A 311 -23.52 -1.97 1.88
CA TYR A 311 -22.69 -2.70 0.92
C TYR A 311 -22.19 -4.06 1.46
N ILE A 312 -21.91 -4.17 2.76
CA ILE A 312 -21.45 -5.43 3.40
C ILE A 312 -22.60 -6.44 3.54
N THR A 313 -23.79 -5.94 3.85
CA THR A 313 -24.97 -6.76 4.19
C THR A 313 -25.96 -6.90 3.03
N CYS A 314 -25.68 -6.26 1.90
CA CYS A 314 -26.56 -6.25 0.73
C CYS A 314 -26.60 -7.64 0.10
N SER A 315 -27.80 -8.20 -0.01
CA SER A 315 -28.00 -9.53 -0.59
C SER A 315 -27.47 -9.64 -2.01
N GLN A 316 -27.51 -8.55 -2.80
CA GLN A 316 -26.94 -8.55 -4.14
C GLN A 316 -25.41 -8.47 -4.14
N MET A 317 -24.80 -7.77 -3.18
CA MET A 317 -23.33 -7.80 -3.00
C MET A 317 -22.88 -9.18 -2.58
N ILE A 318 -23.58 -9.78 -1.61
CA ILE A 318 -23.34 -11.16 -1.18
C ILE A 318 -23.48 -12.10 -2.38
N SER A 319 -24.51 -11.92 -3.23
CA SER A 319 -24.67 -12.71 -4.44
C SER A 319 -23.48 -12.56 -5.40
N LYS A 320 -22.97 -11.35 -5.64
CA LYS A 320 -21.80 -11.14 -6.51
C LYS A 320 -20.52 -11.76 -5.93
N HIS A 321 -20.34 -11.63 -4.61
CA HIS A 321 -19.25 -12.30 -3.89
C HIS A 321 -19.33 -13.82 -4.00
N MET A 322 -20.54 -14.38 -3.86
CA MET A 322 -20.78 -15.81 -4.07
C MET A 322 -20.49 -16.21 -5.52
N THR A 323 -20.93 -15.45 -6.52
CA THR A 323 -20.59 -15.73 -7.93
C THR A 323 -19.09 -15.72 -8.18
N SER A 324 -18.36 -14.77 -7.61
CA SER A 324 -16.89 -14.71 -7.73
C SER A 324 -16.21 -15.90 -7.03
N HIS A 325 -16.73 -16.33 -5.88
CA HIS A 325 -16.26 -17.53 -5.19
C HIS A 325 -16.55 -18.80 -6.02
N ASP A 326 -17.76 -18.92 -6.58
CA ASP A 326 -18.15 -20.02 -7.46
C ASP A 326 -17.26 -20.08 -8.72
N ASP A 327 -16.88 -18.95 -9.30
CA ASP A 327 -15.94 -18.88 -10.43
C ASP A 327 -14.56 -19.45 -10.07
N ILE A 328 -14.05 -19.12 -8.89
CA ILE A 328 -12.78 -19.67 -8.37
C ILE A 328 -12.92 -21.17 -8.18
N VAL A 329 -14.00 -21.62 -7.52
CA VAL A 329 -14.30 -23.04 -7.29
C VAL A 329 -14.37 -23.81 -8.60
N ASN A 330 -15.05 -23.28 -9.62
CA ASN A 330 -15.20 -23.91 -10.94
C ASN A 330 -13.86 -24.05 -11.67
N ARG A 331 -12.97 -23.06 -11.57
CA ARG A 331 -11.62 -23.17 -12.18
C ARG A 331 -10.76 -24.20 -11.47
N ILE A 332 -10.79 -24.21 -10.14
CA ILE A 332 -10.10 -25.23 -9.34
C ILE A 332 -10.64 -26.61 -9.71
N LEU A 333 -11.97 -26.75 -9.84
CA LEU A 333 -12.60 -27.98 -10.32
C LEU A 333 -12.03 -28.37 -11.69
N HIS A 334 -11.95 -27.48 -12.67
CA HIS A 334 -11.40 -27.81 -13.99
C HIS A 334 -9.94 -28.27 -13.96
N LEU A 335 -9.13 -27.68 -13.09
CA LEU A 335 -7.73 -28.09 -12.90
C LEU A 335 -7.63 -29.49 -12.29
N ILE A 336 -8.48 -29.80 -11.31
CA ILE A 336 -8.59 -31.13 -10.70
C ILE A 336 -9.22 -32.13 -11.70
N TYR A 337 -10.19 -31.69 -12.51
CA TYR A 337 -11.00 -32.52 -13.41
C TYR A 337 -10.16 -33.19 -14.47
N LYS A 338 -9.18 -32.46 -15.02
CA LYS A 338 -8.26 -33.01 -16.03
C LYS A 338 -7.54 -34.29 -15.57
N LYS A 339 -7.44 -34.53 -14.26
CA LYS A 339 -6.75 -35.68 -13.70
C LYS A 339 -7.67 -36.69 -12.95
N TYR A 340 -8.82 -36.26 -12.39
CA TYR A 340 -9.59 -37.09 -11.45
C TYR A 340 -11.12 -37.20 -11.68
N LYS A 341 -11.71 -36.65 -12.77
CA LYS A 341 -13.16 -36.75 -13.08
C LYS A 341 -14.12 -36.54 -11.87
N PRO A 342 -14.19 -35.33 -11.28
CA PRO A 342 -15.10 -35.03 -10.18
C PRO A 342 -16.58 -35.07 -10.58
N LYS A 343 -17.43 -35.34 -9.59
CA LYS A 343 -18.87 -35.64 -9.73
C LYS A 343 -19.72 -34.39 -9.99
N ALA A 344 -19.34 -33.24 -9.42
CA ALA A 344 -19.90 -31.91 -9.67
C ALA A 344 -19.10 -30.82 -8.93
N ALA A 345 -19.04 -29.59 -9.47
CA ALA A 345 -19.00 -28.38 -8.63
C ALA A 345 -20.44 -28.21 -8.16
N VAL A 346 -20.68 -28.47 -6.89
CA VAL A 346 -22.05 -28.43 -6.38
C VAL A 346 -22.38 -26.98 -6.07
N THR A 347 -23.24 -26.35 -6.87
CA THR A 347 -23.82 -25.09 -6.46
C THR A 347 -24.76 -25.34 -5.28
N ALA A 348 -24.78 -24.43 -4.31
CA ALA A 348 -25.64 -24.56 -3.11
C ALA A 348 -27.14 -24.75 -3.42
N ARG A 349 -27.55 -24.44 -4.66
CA ARG A 349 -28.94 -24.44 -5.14
C ARG A 349 -29.44 -25.80 -5.63
N GLU A 350 -28.56 -26.70 -6.06
CA GLU A 350 -28.96 -27.91 -6.81
C GLU A 350 -29.31 -29.13 -5.95
N LEU A 351 -29.04 -29.11 -4.64
CA LEU A 351 -29.12 -30.30 -3.80
C LEU A 351 -30.17 -30.27 -2.67
N GLY A 352 -31.07 -29.28 -2.63
CA GLY A 352 -32.25 -29.30 -1.75
C GLY A 352 -32.01 -29.63 -0.27
N LEU A 353 -30.86 -29.21 0.31
CA LEU A 353 -30.58 -29.42 1.74
C LEU A 353 -30.72 -28.12 2.51
N ASP A 354 -31.50 -28.19 3.59
CA ASP A 354 -31.95 -27.05 4.41
C ASP A 354 -30.86 -26.30 5.21
N ASN A 355 -29.58 -26.69 5.13
CA ASN A 355 -28.49 -25.98 5.80
C ASN A 355 -27.25 -25.86 4.89
N SER A 356 -27.20 -24.78 4.09
CA SER A 356 -26.18 -24.50 3.07
C SER A 356 -24.73 -24.38 3.60
N ASN A 357 -24.53 -24.09 4.89
CA ASN A 357 -23.20 -23.81 5.44
C ASN A 357 -22.34 -25.04 5.78
N SER A 358 -22.81 -26.26 5.54
CA SER A 358 -22.17 -27.49 6.05
C SER A 358 -21.49 -28.35 4.98
N ARG A 359 -21.37 -27.87 3.74
CA ARG A 359 -20.83 -28.67 2.61
C ARG A 359 -19.50 -28.13 2.08
N PRO A 360 -18.58 -29.03 1.68
CA PRO A 360 -17.38 -28.65 0.93
C PRO A 360 -17.76 -28.19 -0.49
N ASP A 361 -16.93 -27.31 -1.06
CA ASP A 361 -17.16 -26.70 -2.38
C ASP A 361 -16.98 -27.70 -3.53
N ILE A 362 -16.05 -28.65 -3.39
CA ILE A 362 -15.76 -29.67 -4.41
C ILE A 362 -15.71 -31.05 -3.77
N VAL A 363 -16.32 -32.03 -4.45
CA VAL A 363 -16.29 -33.45 -4.08
C VAL A 363 -15.85 -34.30 -5.26
N THR A 364 -14.84 -35.15 -5.05
CA THR A 364 -14.30 -36.06 -6.08
C THR A 364 -14.85 -37.47 -5.95
N GLU A 365 -14.93 -38.20 -7.08
CA GLU A 365 -15.46 -39.59 -7.11
C GLU A 365 -14.45 -40.63 -6.66
N LEU A 366 -13.19 -40.47 -7.06
CA LEU A 366 -12.17 -41.51 -6.97
C LEU A 366 -11.64 -41.74 -5.55
N ASP A 367 -11.52 -40.67 -4.75
CA ASP A 367 -10.85 -40.74 -3.44
C ASP A 367 -11.75 -40.31 -2.26
N SER A 368 -13.04 -40.00 -2.51
CA SER A 368 -13.90 -39.31 -1.53
C SER A 368 -13.26 -38.03 -0.96
N GLN A 369 -12.30 -37.44 -1.68
CA GLN A 369 -11.58 -36.26 -1.26
C GLN A 369 -12.48 -35.04 -1.43
N HIS A 370 -12.55 -34.24 -0.38
CA HIS A 370 -13.30 -32.99 -0.34
C HIS A 370 -12.34 -31.79 -0.41
N PHE A 371 -12.75 -30.73 -1.09
CA PHE A 371 -12.03 -29.45 -1.12
C PHE A 371 -12.97 -28.31 -0.76
N ASP A 372 -12.43 -27.30 -0.07
CA ASP A 372 -13.20 -26.15 0.39
C ASP A 372 -12.33 -24.89 0.28
N VAL A 373 -12.78 -23.95 -0.53
CA VAL A 373 -12.03 -22.76 -0.96
C VAL A 373 -12.40 -21.59 -0.08
N THR A 374 -11.40 -20.85 0.39
CA THR A 374 -11.65 -19.67 1.23
C THR A 374 -10.60 -18.60 1.00
N ILE A 375 -11.08 -17.36 0.83
CA ILE A 375 -10.22 -16.17 0.79
C ILE A 375 -10.22 -15.54 2.19
N ALA A 376 -9.05 -15.43 2.83
CA ALA A 376 -8.94 -14.90 4.19
C ALA A 376 -7.61 -14.20 4.45
N ILE A 377 -7.64 -13.11 5.23
CA ILE A 377 -6.43 -12.36 5.64
C ILE A 377 -5.52 -13.24 6.50
N ASP A 378 -6.08 -13.87 7.54
CA ASP A 378 -5.37 -14.82 8.40
C ASP A 378 -5.57 -16.24 7.85
N THR A 379 -4.71 -16.62 6.92
CA THR A 379 -4.79 -17.89 6.20
C THR A 379 -4.65 -19.09 7.13
N GLN A 380 -3.80 -18.99 8.16
CA GLN A 380 -3.58 -20.04 9.16
C GLN A 380 -4.83 -20.30 10.00
N LYS A 381 -5.46 -19.24 10.52
CA LYS A 381 -6.69 -19.34 11.31
C LYS A 381 -7.83 -19.88 10.47
N ALA A 382 -8.01 -19.36 9.25
CA ALA A 382 -9.06 -19.82 8.35
C ALA A 382 -8.90 -21.31 7.99
N TYR A 383 -7.67 -21.74 7.70
CA TYR A 383 -7.36 -23.15 7.45
C TYR A 383 -7.76 -24.03 8.64
N ASN A 384 -7.32 -23.67 9.86
CA ASN A 384 -7.64 -24.43 11.07
C ASN A 384 -9.15 -24.45 11.36
N GLN A 385 -9.86 -23.35 11.08
CA GLN A 385 -11.30 -23.28 11.23
C GLN A 385 -12.02 -24.25 10.29
N LYS A 386 -11.59 -24.36 9.01
CA LYS A 386 -12.18 -25.32 8.06
C LYS A 386 -11.90 -26.76 8.47
N ILE A 387 -10.66 -27.10 8.85
CA ILE A 387 -10.34 -28.44 9.38
C ILE A 387 -11.25 -28.79 10.57
N ASN A 388 -11.36 -27.90 11.55
CA ASN A 388 -12.18 -28.13 12.74
C ASN A 388 -13.68 -28.20 12.42
N LYS A 389 -14.17 -27.39 11.48
CA LYS A 389 -15.57 -27.42 11.01
C LYS A 389 -15.92 -28.79 10.46
N TYR A 390 -15.15 -29.30 9.49
CA TYR A 390 -15.46 -30.55 8.81
C TYR A 390 -15.18 -31.79 9.67
N LYS A 391 -14.19 -31.73 10.57
CA LYS A 391 -13.96 -32.77 11.59
C LYS A 391 -15.19 -32.98 12.50
N LYS A 392 -15.87 -31.91 12.90
CA LYS A 392 -17.09 -32.01 13.73
C LYS A 392 -18.29 -32.57 12.97
N LEU A 393 -18.32 -32.35 11.65
CA LEU A 393 -19.41 -32.80 10.78
C LEU A 393 -19.22 -34.25 10.29
N GLY A 394 -18.12 -34.91 10.69
CA GLY A 394 -17.83 -36.29 10.28
C GLY A 394 -17.44 -36.44 8.81
N TYR A 395 -17.11 -35.35 8.13
CA TYR A 395 -16.47 -35.44 6.82
C TYR A 395 -15.03 -35.97 7.00
N GLY A 396 -14.58 -36.81 6.06
CA GLY A 396 -13.22 -37.37 6.03
C GLY A 396 -12.15 -36.30 5.78
N ASP A 397 -11.01 -36.71 5.22
CA ASP A 397 -9.94 -35.78 4.86
C ASP A 397 -10.48 -34.66 3.96
N ILE A 398 -10.47 -33.43 4.47
CA ILE A 398 -10.79 -32.20 3.75
C ILE A 398 -9.47 -31.51 3.42
N ILE A 399 -9.37 -30.94 2.22
CA ILE A 399 -8.26 -30.06 1.83
C ILE A 399 -8.80 -28.63 1.75
N PRO A 400 -8.60 -27.80 2.79
CA PRO A 400 -8.91 -26.39 2.71
C PRO A 400 -7.97 -25.69 1.73
N ILE A 401 -8.52 -25.04 0.72
CA ILE A 401 -7.79 -24.20 -0.23
C ILE A 401 -7.89 -22.76 0.25
N VAL A 402 -6.94 -22.36 1.10
CA VAL A 402 -6.95 -21.03 1.72
C VAL A 402 -5.94 -20.10 1.06
N VAL A 403 -6.43 -18.96 0.57
CA VAL A 403 -5.65 -17.94 -0.13
C VAL A 403 -5.89 -16.57 0.50
N SER A 404 -4.86 -15.75 0.63
CA SER A 404 -5.01 -14.38 1.10
C SER A 404 -5.45 -13.44 -0.03
N PRO A 405 -6.03 -12.27 0.30
CA PRO A 405 -6.24 -11.20 -0.69
C PRO A 405 -4.93 -10.75 -1.37
N GLN A 406 -3.78 -10.95 -0.71
CA GLN A 406 -2.44 -10.69 -1.25
C GLN A 406 -1.89 -11.86 -2.08
N LEU A 407 -2.76 -12.80 -2.49
CA LEU A 407 -2.43 -13.95 -3.34
C LEU A 407 -1.47 -14.96 -2.72
N GLN A 408 -1.32 -14.94 -1.39
CA GLN A 408 -0.51 -15.92 -0.68
C GLN A 408 -1.38 -17.12 -0.29
N MET A 409 -1.08 -18.30 -0.83
CA MET A 409 -1.71 -19.53 -0.34
C MET A 409 -1.05 -20.02 0.94
N TYR A 410 -1.85 -20.61 1.81
CA TYR A 410 -1.33 -21.24 3.02
C TYR A 410 -0.40 -22.43 2.66
N PRO A 411 0.78 -22.60 3.30
CA PRO A 411 1.75 -23.62 2.91
C PRO A 411 1.20 -25.06 2.88
N LYS A 412 0.32 -25.44 3.82
CA LYS A 412 -0.27 -26.79 3.81
C LYS A 412 -1.24 -27.00 2.65
N THR A 413 -1.94 -25.94 2.22
CA THR A 413 -2.75 -25.97 0.99
C THR A 413 -1.88 -26.36 -0.20
N ILE A 414 -0.72 -25.70 -0.34
CA ILE A 414 0.22 -25.96 -1.44
C ILE A 414 0.69 -27.41 -1.41
N GLU A 415 1.14 -27.88 -0.24
CA GLU A 415 1.64 -29.25 -0.06
C GLU A 415 0.58 -30.30 -0.44
N GLN A 416 -0.67 -30.11 -0.01
CA GLN A 416 -1.76 -31.02 -0.30
C GLN A 416 -2.20 -30.95 -1.77
N MET A 417 -2.29 -29.74 -2.35
CA MET A 417 -2.77 -29.52 -3.72
C MET A 417 -1.78 -29.95 -4.81
N LYS A 418 -0.48 -30.01 -4.52
CA LYS A 418 0.56 -30.51 -5.45
C LYS A 418 0.25 -31.90 -6.02
N LYS A 419 -0.50 -32.73 -5.28
CA LYS A 419 -0.92 -34.06 -5.73
C LYS A 419 -2.01 -34.01 -6.80
N TYR A 420 -2.84 -32.97 -6.78
CA TYR A 420 -4.09 -32.90 -7.53
C TYR A 420 -4.00 -32.06 -8.81
N CYS A 421 -3.19 -31.00 -8.80
CA CYS A 421 -3.05 -30.12 -9.95
C CYS A 421 -1.66 -29.46 -10.05
N ASP A 422 -1.41 -28.86 -11.21
CA ASP A 422 -0.27 -27.98 -11.45
C ASP A 422 -0.42 -26.70 -10.61
N MET A 423 0.49 -26.50 -9.66
CA MET A 423 0.42 -25.36 -8.74
C MET A 423 0.58 -24.02 -9.45
N GLN A 424 1.38 -23.92 -10.51
CA GLN A 424 1.57 -22.65 -11.22
C GLN A 424 0.26 -22.22 -11.91
N LYS A 425 -0.42 -23.17 -12.56
CA LYS A 425 -1.73 -22.91 -13.17
C LYS A 425 -2.78 -22.55 -12.14
N LEU A 426 -2.80 -23.27 -11.01
CA LEU A 426 -3.70 -22.97 -9.89
C LEU A 426 -3.48 -21.55 -9.35
N TYR A 427 -2.22 -21.15 -9.13
CA TYR A 427 -1.89 -19.80 -8.68
C TYR A 427 -2.36 -18.74 -9.66
N LYS A 428 -2.10 -18.91 -10.97
CA LYS A 428 -2.52 -17.95 -11.99
C LYS A 428 -4.03 -17.80 -12.05
N ASP A 429 -4.77 -18.91 -12.05
CA ASP A 429 -6.23 -18.88 -12.10
C ASP A 429 -6.84 -18.25 -10.84
N ILE A 430 -6.33 -18.58 -9.65
CA ILE A 430 -6.81 -17.95 -8.41
C ILE A 430 -6.45 -16.46 -8.38
N ALA A 431 -5.22 -16.09 -8.75
CA ALA A 431 -4.75 -14.71 -8.78
C ALA A 431 -5.65 -13.83 -9.65
N TYR A 432 -5.91 -14.26 -10.88
CA TYR A 432 -6.77 -13.53 -11.80
C TYR A 432 -8.15 -13.23 -11.20
N ASN A 433 -8.80 -14.22 -10.59
CA ASN A 433 -10.16 -14.05 -10.08
C ASN A 433 -10.21 -13.29 -8.76
N VAL A 434 -9.21 -13.44 -7.89
CA VAL A 434 -9.11 -12.62 -6.68
C VAL A 434 -8.90 -11.15 -7.07
N ILE A 435 -8.02 -10.86 -8.03
CA ILE A 435 -7.82 -9.50 -8.56
C ILE A 435 -9.11 -8.97 -9.18
N LYS A 436 -9.73 -9.72 -10.10
CA LYS A 436 -10.99 -9.34 -10.75
C LYS A 436 -12.07 -9.00 -9.71
N MET A 437 -12.21 -9.84 -8.69
CA MET A 437 -13.17 -9.64 -7.60
C MET A 437 -12.84 -8.37 -6.80
N GLU A 438 -11.58 -8.09 -6.48
CA GLU A 438 -11.18 -6.85 -5.79
C GLU A 438 -11.39 -5.61 -6.67
N VAL A 439 -11.09 -5.67 -7.97
CA VAL A 439 -11.34 -4.56 -8.91
C VAL A 439 -12.85 -4.26 -9.01
N GLU A 440 -13.68 -5.28 -9.17
CA GLU A 440 -15.14 -5.11 -9.21
C GLU A 440 -15.66 -4.52 -7.90
N LYS A 441 -15.17 -4.98 -6.74
CA LYS A 441 -15.50 -4.39 -5.44
C LYS A 441 -15.09 -2.92 -5.35
N SER A 442 -13.86 -2.59 -5.78
CA SER A 442 -13.37 -1.22 -5.78
C SER A 442 -14.23 -0.31 -6.65
N ARG A 443 -14.59 -0.74 -7.87
CA ARG A 443 -15.44 0.04 -8.77
C ARG A 443 -16.83 0.28 -8.20
N MET A 444 -17.43 -0.76 -7.63
CA MET A 444 -18.73 -0.66 -6.99
C MET A 444 -18.71 0.23 -5.75
N TYR A 445 -17.62 0.17 -4.99
CA TYR A 445 -17.41 1.04 -3.85
C TYR A 445 -17.22 2.49 -4.27
N GLU A 446 -16.47 2.75 -5.34
CA GLU A 446 -16.28 4.08 -5.92
C GLU A 446 -17.62 4.70 -6.35
N GLU A 447 -18.46 3.93 -7.07
CA GLU A 447 -19.80 4.35 -7.46
C GLU A 447 -20.67 4.69 -6.23
N GLU A 448 -20.59 3.87 -5.19
CA GLU A 448 -21.31 4.09 -3.94
C GLU A 448 -20.84 5.34 -3.19
N VAL A 449 -19.52 5.55 -3.11
CA VAL A 449 -18.92 6.76 -2.54
C VAL A 449 -19.39 7.99 -3.30
N LYS A 450 -19.40 7.92 -4.65
CA LYS A 450 -19.89 9.01 -5.50
C LYS A 450 -21.34 9.35 -5.21
N ASN A 451 -22.24 8.36 -5.20
CA ASN A 451 -23.65 8.58 -4.87
C ASN A 451 -23.81 9.19 -3.47
N TYR A 452 -23.10 8.64 -2.49
CA TYR A 452 -23.14 9.11 -1.12
C TYR A 452 -22.70 10.59 -1.02
N LEU A 453 -21.62 10.96 -1.70
CA LEU A 453 -21.14 12.35 -1.76
C LEU A 453 -22.14 13.29 -2.44
N GLU A 454 -22.75 12.88 -3.56
CA GLU A 454 -23.82 13.65 -4.23
C GLU A 454 -25.02 13.91 -3.30
N LEU A 455 -25.42 12.92 -2.51
CA LEU A 455 -26.50 13.07 -1.52
C LEU A 455 -26.14 13.98 -0.37
N GLN A 456 -24.90 13.89 0.14
CA GLN A 456 -24.42 14.85 1.14
C GLN A 456 -24.40 16.27 0.58
N HIS A 457 -24.00 16.44 -0.69
CA HIS A 457 -24.04 17.72 -1.37
C HIS A 457 -25.47 18.29 -1.42
N LEU A 458 -26.46 17.51 -1.83
CA LEU A 458 -27.88 17.90 -1.84
C LEU A 458 -28.40 18.23 -0.43
N ASN A 459 -28.00 17.47 0.58
CA ASN A 459 -28.36 17.74 1.98
C ASN A 459 -27.73 19.04 2.52
N ILE A 460 -26.49 19.35 2.14
CA ILE A 460 -25.83 20.61 2.51
C ILE A 460 -26.51 21.78 1.77
N GLN A 461 -26.76 21.66 0.46
CA GLN A 461 -27.43 22.69 -0.31
C GLN A 461 -28.85 22.99 0.21
N SER A 462 -29.62 21.96 0.59
CA SER A 462 -30.98 22.14 1.13
C SER A 462 -30.98 22.84 2.48
N LYS A 463 -29.98 22.55 3.34
CA LYS A 463 -29.78 23.26 4.62
C LYS A 463 -29.35 24.71 4.43
N LEU A 464 -28.59 25.01 3.38
CA LEU A 464 -28.19 26.38 3.04
C LEU A 464 -29.32 27.21 2.42
N LYS A 465 -30.35 26.57 1.82
CA LYS A 465 -31.50 27.24 1.19
C LYS A 465 -32.66 27.58 2.15
N VAL A 466 -32.49 27.43 3.47
CA VAL A 466 -33.48 27.82 4.50
C VAL A 466 -32.79 28.81 5.46
N GLN A 467 -33.08 30.12 5.53
CA GLN A 467 -34.36 30.84 5.50
C GLN A 467 -34.26 32.19 4.74
N PRO A 468 -35.31 32.64 4.03
CA PRO A 468 -35.59 34.06 3.98
C PRO A 468 -36.03 34.47 5.39
N VAL A 469 -35.22 35.29 6.06
CA VAL A 469 -35.63 35.99 7.28
C VAL A 469 -36.71 37.00 6.87
N PHE A 470 -37.96 36.56 6.78
CA PHE A 470 -39.08 37.48 6.88
C PHE A 470 -39.09 38.02 8.31
N ARG A 471 -38.38 39.12 8.54
CA ARG A 471 -38.65 39.99 9.68
C ARG A 471 -40.12 40.36 9.58
N LYS A 472 -40.96 39.80 10.48
CA LYS A 472 -42.28 40.34 10.74
C LYS A 472 -42.09 41.80 11.17
N ALA A 473 -42.27 42.72 10.23
CA ALA A 473 -42.39 44.13 10.56
C ALA A 473 -43.59 44.25 11.50
N LYS A 474 -43.35 44.80 12.71
CA LYS A 474 -44.45 45.18 13.62
C LYS A 474 -45.44 46.06 12.83
N PRO A 475 -46.75 45.78 12.87
CA PRO A 475 -47.71 46.58 12.14
C PRO A 475 -47.69 48.01 12.68
N LYS A 476 -47.31 48.97 11.82
CA LYS A 476 -47.55 50.38 12.08
C LYS A 476 -49.06 50.59 12.07
N LYS A 477 -49.64 51.04 13.19
CA LYS A 477 -51.01 51.54 13.26
C LYS A 477 -51.22 52.59 12.16
N LYS A 478 -52.08 52.30 11.19
CA LYS A 478 -52.72 53.31 10.33
C LYS A 478 -54.23 53.11 10.36
N LYS A 479 -54.89 54.26 10.28
CA LYS A 479 -56.29 54.58 10.57
C LYS A 479 -57.29 53.83 9.65
N PRO A 480 -58.55 53.67 10.10
CA PRO A 480 -59.58 52.99 9.32
C PRO A 480 -60.07 53.89 8.19
N GLY A 481 -60.18 53.34 6.99
CA GLY A 481 -60.79 54.00 5.85
C GLY A 481 -60.24 53.49 4.54
N GLU A 482 -61.13 52.87 3.77
CA GLU A 482 -61.10 52.70 2.31
C GLU A 482 -60.70 51.32 1.74
N ALA A 483 -61.56 50.91 0.81
CA ALA A 483 -61.91 49.57 0.41
C ALA A 483 -61.06 49.01 -0.75
N GLN A 484 -60.97 47.67 -0.73
CA GLN A 484 -61.09 46.73 -1.86
C GLN A 484 -60.55 47.15 -3.25
N HIS A 485 -59.54 46.40 -3.71
CA HIS A 485 -59.59 45.63 -4.96
C HIS A 485 -58.40 44.65 -4.96
N ALA A 486 -58.65 43.36 -5.14
CA ALA A 486 -57.62 42.32 -5.30
C ALA A 486 -57.76 41.71 -6.69
N GLU A 487 -56.77 41.95 -7.54
CA GLU A 487 -56.56 41.25 -8.81
C GLU A 487 -55.76 39.96 -8.58
N LYS A 488 -56.14 38.95 -9.36
CA LYS A 488 -55.48 37.66 -9.53
C LYS A 488 -54.18 37.85 -10.31
N GLU A 489 -53.17 37.03 -10.02
CA GLU A 489 -52.28 36.52 -11.08
C GLU A 489 -51.60 35.21 -10.66
N ASP A 490 -51.55 34.33 -11.66
CA ASP A 490 -51.10 32.93 -11.69
C ASP A 490 -49.59 32.75 -11.47
N ILE A 491 -49.17 31.56 -11.01
CA ILE A 491 -47.99 30.88 -11.59
C ILE A 491 -48.27 29.38 -11.70
N SER A 492 -48.28 28.94 -12.96
CA SER A 492 -48.41 27.58 -13.45
C SER A 492 -47.10 26.79 -13.37
N ALA A 493 -47.27 25.47 -13.39
CA ALA A 493 -46.24 24.44 -13.33
C ALA A 493 -45.42 24.32 -14.63
N VAL A 494 -44.15 23.90 -14.50
CA VAL A 494 -43.36 23.33 -15.59
C VAL A 494 -42.86 21.95 -15.18
N SER A 495 -43.29 20.94 -15.92
CA SER A 495 -42.72 19.59 -15.95
C SER A 495 -41.75 19.48 -17.12
N SER A 496 -40.67 18.72 -16.96
CA SER A 496 -40.11 17.92 -18.05
C SER A 496 -39.36 16.71 -17.50
N LYS A 497 -39.70 15.57 -18.09
CA LYS A 497 -39.04 14.28 -17.98
C LYS A 497 -37.85 14.30 -18.94
N ASP A 498 -36.72 13.73 -18.54
CA ASP A 498 -35.77 13.10 -19.47
C ASP A 498 -35.16 11.87 -18.81
N THR A 499 -35.26 10.75 -19.51
CA THR A 499 -34.73 9.43 -19.16
C THR A 499 -33.51 9.16 -20.04
N CYS A 500 -32.32 9.05 -19.46
CA CYS A 500 -31.15 8.46 -20.12
C CYS A 500 -31.03 6.98 -19.74
N GLN A 501 -31.07 6.10 -20.74
CA GLN A 501 -30.60 4.73 -20.66
C GLN A 501 -29.22 4.69 -21.31
N ASP A 502 -28.17 4.51 -20.50
CA ASP A 502 -26.82 4.24 -21.00
C ASP A 502 -26.57 2.73 -20.98
N ASN A 503 -26.31 2.17 -22.17
CA ASN A 503 -25.88 0.79 -22.35
C ASN A 503 -24.36 0.71 -22.08
N LEU A 504 -23.97 -0.12 -21.10
CA LEU A 504 -22.57 -0.42 -20.80
C LEU A 504 -21.92 -1.21 -21.94
N ASN A 505 -20.80 -0.70 -22.44
CA ASN A 505 -20.00 -1.27 -23.53
C ASN A 505 -19.10 -2.40 -23.00
N THR A 506 -19.23 -3.61 -23.53
CA THR A 506 -18.52 -4.82 -23.07
C THR A 506 -17.05 -4.88 -23.51
N ASP A 507 -16.64 -4.03 -24.45
CA ASP A 507 -15.32 -4.10 -25.09
C ASP A 507 -14.20 -3.48 -24.24
N GLU A 508 -14.50 -2.49 -23.38
CA GLU A 508 -13.50 -1.90 -22.46
C GLU A 508 -13.04 -2.89 -21.38
N ILE A 509 -13.89 -3.87 -21.03
CA ILE A 509 -13.58 -4.92 -20.04
C ILE A 509 -12.50 -5.88 -20.57
N SER A 510 -12.38 -6.05 -21.89
CA SER A 510 -11.39 -6.93 -22.52
C SER A 510 -9.96 -6.41 -22.34
N ASP A 511 -9.77 -5.10 -22.45
CA ASP A 511 -8.44 -4.50 -22.58
C ASP A 511 -7.78 -4.26 -21.22
N GLU A 512 -8.55 -3.92 -20.19
CA GLU A 512 -8.06 -3.87 -18.80
C GLU A 512 -7.72 -5.27 -18.26
N VAL A 513 -8.46 -6.30 -18.69
CA VAL A 513 -8.22 -7.71 -18.34
C VAL A 513 -6.91 -8.23 -18.94
N ARG A 514 -6.57 -7.84 -20.18
CA ARG A 514 -5.27 -8.20 -20.80
C ARG A 514 -4.08 -7.62 -20.03
N ASN A 515 -4.18 -6.39 -19.56
CA ASN A 515 -3.11 -5.76 -18.76
C ASN A 515 -2.86 -6.47 -17.43
N ILE A 516 -3.85 -7.16 -16.86
CA ILE A 516 -3.71 -7.94 -15.62
C ILE A 516 -2.95 -9.26 -15.86
N GLU A 517 -3.14 -9.91 -17.00
CA GLU A 517 -2.39 -11.13 -17.34
C GLU A 517 -0.88 -10.85 -17.47
N ASP A 518 -0.51 -9.69 -18.01
CA ASP A 518 0.88 -9.24 -18.10
C ASP A 518 1.50 -8.94 -16.73
N ILE A 519 0.73 -8.35 -15.81
CA ILE A 519 1.19 -8.09 -14.42
C ILE A 519 1.40 -9.40 -13.64
N ILE A 520 0.52 -10.40 -13.80
CA ILE A 520 0.64 -11.70 -13.13
C ILE A 520 1.90 -12.45 -13.60
N ASN A 521 2.28 -12.33 -14.88
CA ASN A 521 3.48 -12.97 -15.42
C ASN A 521 4.78 -12.34 -14.89
N ILE A 522 4.76 -11.11 -14.37
CA ILE A 522 5.94 -10.40 -13.85
C ILE A 522 6.25 -10.75 -12.38
N HIS A 523 5.27 -11.19 -11.59
CA HIS A 523 5.41 -11.37 -10.13
C HIS A 523 5.61 -12.81 -9.66
N ILE A 524 5.65 -13.80 -10.56
CA ILE A 524 5.92 -15.21 -10.21
C ILE A 524 7.32 -15.57 -10.70
N ASP A 525 8.28 -15.59 -9.77
CA ASP A 525 9.62 -16.14 -10.03
C ASP A 525 9.54 -17.68 -10.07
N PRO A 526 9.82 -18.33 -11.21
CA PRO A 526 9.77 -19.79 -11.32
C PRO A 526 10.74 -20.50 -10.38
N GLU A 527 11.83 -19.84 -9.95
CA GLU A 527 12.90 -20.45 -9.15
C GLU A 527 12.54 -20.59 -7.66
N GLN A 528 11.51 -19.88 -7.17
CA GLN A 528 11.05 -20.00 -5.77
C GLN A 528 10.16 -21.22 -5.50
N LEU A 529 9.84 -22.03 -6.51
CA LEU A 529 8.87 -23.14 -6.40
C LEU A 529 9.49 -24.56 -6.42
N ASP A 530 10.79 -24.72 -6.67
CA ASP A 530 11.42 -26.06 -6.75
C ASP A 530 12.84 -26.13 -6.12
N PRO A 531 12.97 -26.62 -4.86
CA PRO A 531 14.27 -26.82 -4.23
C PRO A 531 15.00 -28.11 -4.66
N LEU A 532 14.44 -28.94 -5.56
CA LEU A 532 14.92 -30.31 -5.79
C LEU A 532 15.24 -30.63 -7.26
N ARG A 533 15.75 -29.66 -8.02
CA ARG A 533 16.54 -29.96 -9.22
C ARG A 533 18.04 -30.04 -8.87
N ARG A 534 18.42 -31.12 -8.19
CA ARG A 534 19.81 -31.61 -8.20
C ARG A 534 19.85 -32.98 -8.88
N ASP A 535 20.70 -33.05 -9.89
CA ASP A 535 21.46 -34.19 -10.36
C ASP A 535 20.74 -35.53 -10.53
N ASN A 536 20.35 -35.80 -11.77
CA ASN A 536 20.35 -37.16 -12.32
C ASN A 536 20.68 -37.07 -13.81
N SER A 537 21.96 -36.91 -14.13
CA SER A 537 22.51 -37.31 -15.43
C SER A 537 23.97 -37.72 -15.26
N SER A 538 24.18 -38.90 -14.68
CA SER A 538 25.42 -39.67 -14.82
C SER A 538 25.17 -40.85 -15.77
N GLU A 539 25.98 -40.89 -16.83
CA GLU A 539 26.48 -42.08 -17.52
C GLU A 539 25.49 -42.97 -18.30
N CYS A 540 25.53 -42.81 -19.62
CA CYS A 540 25.61 -43.93 -20.57
C CYS A 540 26.50 -43.47 -21.74
N SER A 541 27.74 -43.94 -21.73
CA SER A 541 28.65 -43.94 -22.87
C SER A 541 28.47 -45.24 -23.64
N GLU A 542 28.06 -45.16 -24.90
CA GLU A 542 28.44 -46.11 -25.96
C GLU A 542 28.63 -45.32 -27.26
N ASP A 543 29.67 -45.71 -27.99
CA ASP A 543 30.30 -45.18 -29.22
C ASP A 543 31.34 -44.05 -29.12
#